data_AF-A0A521WUW8-F1
#
_entry.id   AF-A0A521WUW8-F1
#
_cell.length_a   1.000
_cell.length_b   1.000
_cell.length_c   1.000
_cell.angle_alpha   90.00
_cell.angle_beta   90.00
_cell.angle_gamma   90.00
#
_symmetry.space_group_name_H-M   'P 1'
#
loop_
_entity.id
_entity.type
_entity.pdbx_description
1 polymer ?
#
loop_
_entity_poly.entity_id
_entity_poly.type
_entity_poly.pdbx_seq_one_letter_code
_entity_poly.pdbx_strand_id
1 'polypeptide(L)'
;MHLRLWLMVPLVLVVLFSPGTETIGEGADAMFGNGSDGAITFSSNTQFDPPVDAVVVAGTAGTSTLTVSSVSGLFQPGEKILIHQTRGSGSGAWELNAVQSYAVGNLATSAPLANAYLSDAGAGVNKAQVLVVPQYTNVTVNAGISLSAKPWNGATGGILAFLASGTVTITGTIQASGVSSSDPSGGTGATGGAGFDGGSNVVQGQATQGEGTGGPRGTASQVANGNGAGGGAYGSGIQIASGSGGGNGGVGGQGYAYFPSLASAPGAASGTSDLTTMSLGGGGGGGSGSADGMSYGGGSGAGMVVIVGTTIAMTGGIAANGGDNGGAPTICPNSSKALGGGGGGGSILVRTQNATLGTGTIIAVGGSGASRCGDAGSASGAVGRIRVEYCTSISGGFADPPASIAQISCGPTPTPTPPPSVGGIAEQPDVTAVPAAAASSG
;
A
#
# COMPACT_ATOMS: atom_id res chain seq x y z
N MET A 1 62.70 19.62 17.79
CA MET A 1 61.94 18.43 17.36
C MET A 1 61.27 17.87 18.61
N HIS A 2 59.98 17.95 18.90
CA HIS A 2 58.76 18.38 18.21
C HIS A 2 57.82 19.07 19.21
N LEU A 3 57.22 20.19 18.81
CA LEU A 3 56.14 20.88 19.53
C LEU A 3 54.81 20.23 19.09
N ARG A 4 54.09 19.56 20.01
CA ARG A 4 52.77 18.98 19.71
C ARG A 4 51.67 20.01 19.96
N LEU A 5 51.21 20.61 18.87
CA LEU A 5 50.02 21.46 18.78
C LEU A 5 48.78 20.56 18.90
N TRP A 6 47.98 20.74 19.95
CA TRP A 6 46.66 20.11 20.07
C TRP A 6 45.65 20.93 19.28
N LEU A 7 45.23 20.42 18.12
CA LEU A 7 44.13 20.98 17.34
C LEU A 7 42.82 20.43 17.94
N MET A 8 42.09 21.25 18.70
CA MET A 8 40.71 20.94 19.08
C MET A 8 39.82 21.16 17.85
N VAL A 9 39.40 20.06 17.21
CA VAL A 9 38.36 20.07 16.19
C VAL A 9 37.01 20.10 16.93
N PRO A 10 36.16 21.12 16.74
CA PRO A 10 34.82 21.08 17.32
C PRO A 10 34.00 19.99 16.65
N LEU A 11 33.49 19.06 17.46
CA LEU A 11 32.51 18.07 17.08
C LEU A 11 31.21 18.79 16.69
N VAL A 12 31.02 19.03 15.40
CA VAL A 12 29.72 19.45 14.87
C VAL A 12 28.82 18.22 14.90
N LEU A 13 27.93 18.16 15.89
CA LEU A 13 26.83 17.22 15.91
C LEU A 13 25.87 17.58 14.77
N VAL A 14 26.08 16.98 13.60
CA VAL A 14 25.08 16.97 12.53
C VAL A 14 23.96 16.06 13.01
N VAL A 15 22.90 16.66 13.56
CA VAL A 15 21.63 15.98 13.76
C VAL A 15 21.08 15.68 12.37
N LEU A 16 21.29 14.44 11.92
CA LEU A 16 20.60 13.90 10.75
C LEU A 16 19.12 13.82 11.11
N PHE A 17 18.34 14.79 10.64
CA PHE A 17 16.89 14.64 10.61
C PHE A 17 16.56 13.48 9.67
N SER A 18 16.05 12.40 10.23
CA SER A 18 15.36 11.39 9.45
C SER A 18 14.06 12.02 8.93
N PRO A 19 13.79 12.02 7.61
CA PRO A 19 12.47 12.39 7.12
C PRO A 19 11.52 11.24 7.51
N GLY A 20 10.66 11.47 8.50
CA GLY A 20 9.71 10.44 8.92
C GLY A 20 9.06 10.61 10.29
N THR A 21 9.43 11.60 11.09
CA THR A 21 8.74 11.86 12.37
C THR A 21 8.09 13.23 12.36
N GLU A 22 6.78 13.26 12.11
CA GLU A 22 5.94 14.38 12.49
C GLU A 22 6.07 14.60 14.00
N THR A 23 6.81 15.64 14.41
CA THR A 23 6.75 16.18 15.77
C THR A 23 6.00 17.50 15.71
N ILE A 24 4.69 17.41 15.53
CA ILE A 24 3.76 18.35 16.13
C ILE A 24 2.90 17.50 17.06
N GLY A 25 2.71 17.98 18.29
CA GLY A 25 1.87 17.32 19.28
C GLY A 25 0.41 17.38 18.84
N GLU A 26 0.07 16.60 17.83
CA GLU A 26 -1.31 16.42 17.42
C GLU A 26 -1.94 15.36 18.33
N GLY A 27 -3.10 15.68 18.88
CA GLY A 27 -3.88 14.71 19.65
C GLY A 27 -4.24 13.49 18.80
N ALA A 28 -4.81 12.48 19.45
CA ALA A 28 -5.26 11.23 18.82
C ALA A 28 -6.07 11.44 17.51
N ASP A 29 -6.79 12.56 17.39
CA ASP A 29 -7.60 12.95 16.22
C ASP A 29 -6.78 13.12 14.92
N ALA A 30 -5.50 13.50 14.98
CA ALA A 30 -4.71 13.61 13.76
C ALA A 30 -4.10 12.28 13.31
N MET A 31 -3.79 11.40 14.26
CA MET A 31 -3.23 10.09 13.95
C MET A 31 -4.29 9.11 13.46
N PHE A 32 -5.46 9.06 14.10
CA PHE A 32 -6.52 8.09 13.78
C PHE A 32 -7.63 8.65 12.89
N GLY A 33 -7.50 9.91 12.48
CA GLY A 33 -8.50 10.63 11.70
C GLY A 33 -9.54 11.29 12.59
N ASN A 34 -10.28 12.23 12.00
CA ASN A 34 -11.21 13.10 12.72
C ASN A 34 -12.67 12.61 12.72
N GLY A 35 -12.99 11.52 12.02
CA GLY A 35 -14.36 10.99 11.92
C GLY A 35 -15.32 11.80 11.04
N SER A 36 -14.83 12.71 10.20
CA SER A 36 -15.66 13.59 9.35
C SER A 36 -16.63 12.84 8.42
N ASP A 37 -16.29 11.61 8.04
CA ASP A 37 -17.07 10.80 7.09
C ASP A 37 -18.10 9.89 7.78
N GLY A 38 -18.29 10.04 9.09
CA GLY A 38 -19.30 9.29 9.84
C GLY A 38 -18.99 7.80 9.94
N ALA A 39 -19.97 7.00 10.36
CA ALA A 39 -19.80 5.55 10.45
C ALA A 39 -20.20 4.87 9.14
N ILE A 40 -19.49 3.81 8.75
CA ILE A 40 -19.78 3.03 7.56
C ILE A 40 -19.88 1.53 7.87
N THR A 41 -20.82 0.85 7.21
CA THR A 41 -20.96 -0.61 7.25
C THR A 41 -21.04 -1.16 5.84
N PHE A 42 -20.12 -2.05 5.51
CA PHE A 42 -20.10 -2.77 4.24
C PHE A 42 -20.90 -4.07 4.39
N SER A 43 -22.06 -4.12 3.73
CA SER A 43 -23.01 -5.23 3.77
C SER A 43 -23.14 -6.00 2.45
N SER A 44 -22.38 -5.60 1.43
CA SER A 44 -22.28 -6.29 0.13
C SER A 44 -20.86 -6.20 -0.39
N ASN A 45 -20.47 -7.17 -1.22
CA ASN A 45 -19.17 -7.13 -1.89
C ASN A 45 -19.07 -5.85 -2.70
N THR A 46 -18.04 -5.06 -2.41
CA THR A 46 -17.84 -3.80 -3.10
C THR A 46 -16.36 -3.59 -3.35
N GLN A 47 -16.08 -2.95 -4.47
CA GLN A 47 -14.83 -2.23 -4.60
C GLN A 47 -14.89 -1.07 -3.60
N PHE A 48 -13.87 -0.95 -2.75
CA PHE A 48 -13.62 0.24 -1.98
C PHE A 48 -13.28 1.33 -2.98
N ASP A 49 -14.33 2.04 -3.34
CA ASP A 49 -14.28 3.19 -4.20
C ASP A 49 -14.47 4.42 -3.30
N PRO A 50 -13.42 5.02 -2.76
CA PRO A 50 -13.41 6.46 -2.61
C PRO A 50 -12.98 6.99 -3.98
N PRO A 51 -13.90 7.37 -4.89
CA PRO A 51 -13.59 7.54 -6.32
C PRO A 51 -12.72 8.75 -6.63
N VAL A 52 -12.29 9.48 -5.61
CA VAL A 52 -11.55 10.71 -5.75
C VAL A 52 -10.06 10.38 -5.84
N ASP A 53 -9.65 9.85 -6.99
CA ASP A 53 -8.25 9.72 -7.36
C ASP A 53 -7.90 10.53 -8.62
N ALA A 54 -6.63 10.93 -8.70
CA ALA A 54 -6.10 11.66 -9.84
C ALA A 54 -4.64 11.28 -10.09
N VAL A 55 -4.21 11.41 -11.34
CA VAL A 55 -2.79 11.34 -11.68
C VAL A 55 -2.12 12.60 -11.16
N VAL A 56 -1.04 12.42 -10.40
CA VAL A 56 -0.14 13.51 -10.03
C VAL A 56 0.82 13.71 -11.19
N VAL A 57 0.64 14.81 -11.92
CA VAL A 57 1.52 15.19 -13.02
C VAL A 57 2.89 15.58 -12.47
N ALA A 58 2.92 16.41 -11.43
CA ALA A 58 4.16 16.84 -10.78
C ALA A 58 3.93 17.29 -9.33
N GLY A 59 4.90 17.04 -8.46
CA GLY A 59 5.01 17.54 -7.10
C GLY A 59 6.48 17.63 -6.70
N THR A 60 6.88 18.76 -6.14
CA THR A 60 8.29 18.99 -5.75
C THR A 60 8.41 18.88 -4.23
N ALA A 61 9.38 18.08 -3.76
CA ALA A 61 9.65 17.98 -2.33
C ALA A 61 9.94 19.37 -1.73
N GLY A 62 9.37 19.65 -0.56
CA GLY A 62 9.46 20.94 0.13
C GLY A 62 8.47 22.01 -0.35
N THR A 63 7.67 21.76 -1.39
CA THR A 63 6.58 22.67 -1.81
C THR A 63 5.22 22.15 -1.33
N SER A 64 4.21 23.01 -1.25
CA SER A 64 2.85 22.62 -0.82
C SER A 64 1.85 22.53 -1.98
N THR A 65 2.30 22.10 -3.16
CA THR A 65 1.50 22.12 -4.39
C THR A 65 1.73 20.88 -5.22
N LEU A 66 0.65 20.27 -5.68
CA LEU A 66 0.61 19.19 -6.66
C LEU A 66 -0.10 19.67 -7.93
N THR A 67 0.51 19.41 -9.08
CA THR A 67 -0.18 19.49 -10.37
C THR A 67 -0.86 18.16 -10.63
N VAL A 68 -2.17 18.15 -10.86
CA VAL A 68 -2.98 16.93 -11.00
C VAL A 68 -3.78 16.92 -12.31
N SER A 69 -4.14 15.75 -12.81
CA SER A 69 -4.88 15.60 -14.07
C SER A 69 -6.40 15.88 -13.98
N SER A 70 -6.89 16.28 -12.81
CA SER A 70 -8.32 16.25 -12.48
C SER A 70 -9.11 17.50 -12.89
N VAL A 71 -10.42 17.29 -13.04
CA VAL A 71 -11.43 18.34 -13.25
C VAL A 71 -11.82 19.02 -11.93
N SER A 72 -12.43 20.21 -11.99
CA SER A 72 -12.86 20.96 -10.78
C SER A 72 -13.83 20.15 -9.91
N GLY A 73 -13.73 20.32 -8.59
CA GLY A 73 -14.67 19.74 -7.61
C GLY A 73 -14.37 18.31 -7.17
N LEU A 74 -13.30 17.68 -7.68
CA LEU A 74 -12.89 16.33 -7.28
C LEU A 74 -12.43 16.31 -5.81
N PHE A 75 -11.51 17.20 -5.43
CA PHE A 75 -11.01 17.34 -4.05
C PHE A 75 -11.64 18.54 -3.34
N GLN A 76 -11.81 18.43 -2.02
CA GLN A 76 -12.35 19.48 -1.16
C GLN A 76 -11.36 19.88 -0.05
N PRO A 77 -11.29 21.19 0.32
CA PRO A 77 -10.52 21.62 1.48
C PRO A 77 -10.84 20.81 2.75
N GLY A 78 -9.81 20.39 3.47
CA GLY A 78 -9.91 19.61 4.70
C GLY A 78 -9.88 18.09 4.51
N GLU A 79 -10.04 17.57 3.28
CA GLU A 79 -9.93 16.13 3.01
C GLU A 79 -8.52 15.62 3.27
N LYS A 80 -8.41 14.43 3.89
CA LYS A 80 -7.14 13.71 3.96
C LYS A 80 -6.87 13.03 2.62
N ILE A 81 -5.61 13.04 2.23
CA ILE A 81 -5.15 12.45 0.97
C ILE A 81 -3.92 11.59 1.21
N LEU A 82 -3.75 10.56 0.38
CA LEU A 82 -2.54 9.78 0.25
C LEU A 82 -1.95 10.06 -1.13
N ILE A 83 -0.68 10.44 -1.16
CA ILE A 83 0.08 10.71 -2.37
C ILE A 83 1.11 9.59 -2.51
N HIS A 84 1.23 9.00 -3.70
CA HIS A 84 2.11 7.85 -3.91
C HIS A 84 2.80 7.88 -5.27
N GLN A 85 4.13 7.75 -5.26
CA GLN A 85 4.91 7.47 -6.46
C GLN A 85 4.83 5.97 -6.75
N THR A 86 3.90 5.58 -7.62
CA THR A 86 3.60 4.16 -7.87
C THR A 86 4.69 3.48 -8.69
N ARG A 87 5.18 4.11 -9.76
CA ARG A 87 6.24 3.57 -10.63
C ARG A 87 7.29 4.61 -10.97
N GLY A 88 8.48 4.14 -11.37
CA GLY A 88 9.58 4.97 -11.84
C GLY A 88 10.52 5.43 -10.72
N SER A 89 11.17 6.57 -10.92
CA SER A 89 12.11 7.13 -9.95
C SER A 89 11.39 7.44 -8.63
N GLY A 90 11.95 6.98 -7.50
CA GLY A 90 11.31 7.12 -6.19
C GLY A 90 10.08 6.21 -5.98
N SER A 91 9.89 5.18 -6.80
CA SER A 91 8.78 4.23 -6.63
C SER A 91 8.68 3.71 -5.19
N GLY A 92 7.48 3.80 -4.66
CA GLY A 92 7.10 3.42 -3.31
C GLY A 92 7.19 4.55 -2.28
N ALA A 93 7.66 5.74 -2.66
CA ALA A 93 7.52 6.92 -1.83
C ALA A 93 6.05 7.30 -1.67
N TRP A 94 5.62 7.53 -0.43
CA TRP A 94 4.26 7.95 -0.11
C TRP A 94 4.22 8.87 1.09
N GLU A 95 3.14 9.63 1.21
CA GLU A 95 2.82 10.42 2.39
C GLU A 95 1.31 10.64 2.52
N LEU A 96 0.87 10.88 3.76
CA LEU A 96 -0.45 11.43 4.05
C LEU A 96 -0.33 12.96 4.13
N ASN A 97 -1.33 13.65 3.60
CA ASN A 97 -1.44 15.10 3.70
C ASN A 97 -2.92 15.49 3.79
N ALA A 98 -3.21 16.79 3.86
CA ALA A 98 -4.57 17.30 3.75
C ALA A 98 -4.67 18.31 2.62
N VAL A 99 -5.83 18.37 1.97
CA VAL A 99 -6.13 19.38 0.96
C VAL A 99 -6.35 20.72 1.66
N GLN A 100 -5.53 21.72 1.32
CA GLN A 100 -5.74 23.10 1.77
C GLN A 100 -6.71 23.82 0.83
N SER A 101 -6.48 23.70 -0.47
CA SER A 101 -7.36 24.24 -1.50
C SER A 101 -7.19 23.46 -2.80
N TYR A 102 -8.21 23.54 -3.65
CA TYR A 102 -8.19 22.89 -4.94
C TYR A 102 -8.70 23.83 -6.04
N ALA A 103 -7.95 23.90 -7.12
CA ALA A 103 -8.33 24.51 -8.39
C ALA A 103 -8.04 23.50 -9.51
N VAL A 104 -8.65 23.68 -10.68
CA VAL A 104 -8.42 22.78 -11.82
C VAL A 104 -6.92 22.66 -12.09
N GLY A 105 -6.41 21.43 -12.06
CA GLY A 105 -5.01 21.14 -12.30
C GLY A 105 -4.05 21.46 -11.14
N ASN A 106 -4.49 22.08 -10.05
CA ASN A 106 -3.65 22.47 -8.92
C ASN A 106 -4.30 22.13 -7.58
N LEU A 107 -3.63 21.26 -6.81
CA LEU A 107 -4.01 20.88 -5.46
C LEU A 107 -2.96 21.44 -4.49
N ALA A 108 -3.38 22.36 -3.62
CA ALA A 108 -2.52 22.86 -2.54
C ALA A 108 -2.68 21.97 -1.29
N THR A 109 -1.56 21.59 -0.68
CA THR A 109 -1.53 20.75 0.51
C THR A 109 -1.30 21.58 1.77
N SER A 110 -1.82 21.11 2.91
CA SER A 110 -1.66 21.79 4.19
C SER A 110 -0.22 21.73 4.72
N ALA A 111 0.51 20.65 4.43
CA ALA A 111 1.93 20.51 4.73
C ALA A 111 2.77 20.46 3.44
N PRO A 112 4.03 20.94 3.46
CA PRO A 112 4.96 20.73 2.36
C PRO A 112 5.16 19.25 2.06
N LEU A 113 5.32 18.90 0.78
CA LEU A 113 5.54 17.54 0.33
C LEU A 113 6.87 17.00 0.86
N ALA A 114 6.86 15.83 1.47
CA ALA A 114 8.09 15.16 1.91
C ALA A 114 8.87 14.57 0.73
N ASN A 115 8.15 14.12 -0.31
CA ASN A 115 8.74 13.46 -1.48
C ASN A 115 8.48 14.24 -2.77
N ALA A 116 9.24 13.90 -3.81
CA ALA A 116 8.95 14.35 -5.17
C ALA A 116 8.05 13.32 -5.88
N TYR A 117 7.09 13.82 -6.66
CA TYR A 117 6.14 13.00 -7.39
C TYR A 117 6.10 13.41 -8.86
N LEU A 118 6.06 12.44 -9.75
CA LEU A 118 6.07 12.68 -11.18
C LEU A 118 5.30 11.60 -11.94
N SER A 119 4.50 12.05 -12.92
CA SER A 119 3.96 11.18 -13.95
C SER A 119 4.42 11.63 -15.33
N ASP A 120 4.96 10.69 -16.10
CA ASP A 120 5.16 10.89 -17.52
C ASP A 120 3.81 10.85 -18.23
N ALA A 121 3.69 11.59 -19.34
CA ALA A 121 2.52 11.51 -20.21
C ALA A 121 2.35 10.07 -20.77
N GLY A 122 1.09 9.67 -20.99
CA GLY A 122 0.75 8.37 -21.57
C GLY A 122 1.34 7.20 -20.79
N ALA A 123 1.81 6.17 -21.51
CA ALA A 123 2.36 4.94 -20.93
C ALA A 123 3.83 5.05 -20.47
N GLY A 124 4.35 6.26 -20.22
CA GLY A 124 5.72 6.46 -19.74
C GLY A 124 6.02 5.78 -18.38
N VAL A 125 7.28 5.77 -18.00
CA VAL A 125 7.80 5.00 -16.85
C VAL A 125 7.25 5.52 -15.53
N ASN A 126 7.39 6.82 -15.28
CA ASN A 126 6.99 7.46 -14.02
C ASN A 126 5.45 7.56 -13.94
N LYS A 127 4.90 7.14 -12.81
CA LYS A 127 3.47 7.26 -12.48
C LYS A 127 3.29 7.54 -11.00
N ALA A 128 2.63 8.64 -10.70
CA ALA A 128 2.24 9.08 -9.38
C ALA A 128 0.73 9.31 -9.33
N GLN A 129 0.14 9.02 -8.18
CA GLN A 129 -1.28 9.19 -7.95
C GLN A 129 -1.54 9.82 -6.59
N VAL A 130 -2.68 10.48 -6.49
CA VAL A 130 -3.24 10.98 -5.23
C VAL A 130 -4.66 10.47 -5.10
N LEU A 131 -5.05 10.05 -3.90
CA LEU A 131 -6.40 9.64 -3.57
C LEU A 131 -6.87 10.25 -2.25
N VAL A 132 -8.17 10.50 -2.13
CA VAL A 132 -8.78 10.83 -0.83
C VAL A 132 -8.75 9.60 0.07
N VAL A 133 -8.47 9.86 1.35
CA VAL A 133 -8.48 8.87 2.42
C VAL A 133 -9.60 9.23 3.39
N PRO A 134 -10.75 8.55 3.33
CA PRO A 134 -11.87 8.82 4.23
C PRO A 134 -11.48 8.65 5.70
N GLN A 135 -12.07 9.49 6.55
CA GLN A 135 -11.90 9.52 7.99
C GLN A 135 -13.24 9.16 8.66
N TYR A 136 -13.47 7.87 8.87
CA TYR A 136 -14.71 7.39 9.48
C TYR A 136 -14.70 7.51 11.01
N THR A 137 -15.87 7.52 11.64
CA THR A 137 -15.97 7.30 13.09
C THR A 137 -15.84 5.81 13.42
N ASN A 138 -16.55 4.95 12.68
CA ASN A 138 -16.44 3.49 12.81
C ASN A 138 -16.53 2.84 11.43
N VAL A 139 -15.82 1.73 11.25
CA VAL A 139 -15.87 0.92 10.02
C VAL A 139 -16.26 -0.50 10.38
N THR A 140 -17.26 -1.05 9.70
CA THR A 140 -17.63 -2.47 9.82
C THR A 140 -17.61 -3.15 8.46
N VAL A 141 -16.83 -4.23 8.32
CA VAL A 141 -16.88 -5.14 7.18
C VAL A 141 -17.54 -6.44 7.64
N ASN A 142 -18.78 -6.69 7.19
CA ASN A 142 -19.59 -7.83 7.62
C ASN A 142 -19.01 -9.17 7.14
N ALA A 143 -19.36 -10.24 7.84
CA ALA A 143 -18.92 -11.60 7.49
C ALA A 143 -19.39 -11.97 6.08
N GLY A 144 -18.53 -12.64 5.32
CA GLY A 144 -18.79 -12.99 3.92
C GLY A 144 -18.69 -11.82 2.93
N ILE A 145 -18.39 -10.59 3.40
CA ILE A 145 -18.20 -9.42 2.54
C ILE A 145 -16.73 -9.23 2.19
N SER A 146 -16.46 -9.02 0.90
CA SER A 146 -15.19 -8.59 0.36
C SER A 146 -15.20 -7.10 0.04
N LEU A 147 -14.28 -6.36 0.66
CA LEU A 147 -13.98 -4.97 0.37
C LEU A 147 -12.68 -4.89 -0.42
N SER A 148 -12.76 -4.63 -1.72
CA SER A 148 -11.62 -4.77 -2.64
C SER A 148 -11.03 -3.43 -3.07
N ALA A 149 -9.71 -3.29 -3.16
CA ALA A 149 -9.09 -2.10 -3.77
C ALA A 149 -9.56 -1.91 -5.23
N LYS A 150 -9.61 -0.66 -5.68
CA LYS A 150 -9.71 -0.35 -7.12
C LYS A 150 -8.52 -1.00 -7.86
N PRO A 151 -8.73 -1.71 -8.97
CA PRO A 151 -7.65 -2.27 -9.77
C PRO A 151 -6.66 -1.20 -10.23
N TRP A 152 -5.39 -1.57 -10.29
CA TRP A 152 -4.38 -0.76 -10.96
C TRP A 152 -4.67 -0.74 -12.47
N ASN A 153 -4.69 0.46 -13.06
CA ASN A 153 -4.98 0.63 -14.49
C ASN A 153 -3.78 1.16 -15.30
N GLY A 154 -2.58 1.21 -14.70
CA GLY A 154 -1.39 1.82 -15.30
C GLY A 154 -1.20 3.30 -14.98
N ALA A 155 -2.14 3.95 -14.30
CA ALA A 155 -2.07 5.35 -13.88
C ALA A 155 -2.56 5.60 -12.44
N THR A 156 -3.74 5.07 -12.08
CA THR A 156 -4.31 5.12 -10.72
C THR A 156 -4.86 3.76 -10.30
N GLY A 157 -5.16 3.63 -9.01
CA GLY A 157 -5.67 2.41 -8.38
C GLY A 157 -4.59 1.60 -7.67
N GLY A 158 -4.98 0.44 -7.18
CA GLY A 158 -4.13 -0.49 -6.44
C GLY A 158 -3.96 -0.17 -4.96
N ILE A 159 -4.60 0.89 -4.46
CA ILE A 159 -4.46 1.36 -3.07
C ILE A 159 -5.84 1.38 -2.41
N LEU A 160 -5.95 0.74 -1.25
CA LEU A 160 -7.09 0.85 -0.34
C LEU A 160 -6.61 1.50 0.95
N ALA A 161 -7.12 2.69 1.25
CA ALA A 161 -6.71 3.44 2.43
C ALA A 161 -7.91 4.09 3.14
N PHE A 162 -7.98 3.97 4.46
CA PHE A 162 -8.91 4.75 5.28
C PHE A 162 -8.38 4.95 6.71
N LEU A 163 -8.90 5.99 7.37
CA LEU A 163 -8.71 6.28 8.79
C LEU A 163 -10.03 6.06 9.53
N ALA A 164 -9.96 5.69 10.80
CA ALA A 164 -11.12 5.56 11.68
C ALA A 164 -10.82 6.06 13.10
N SER A 165 -11.50 7.11 13.54
CA SER A 165 -11.28 7.70 14.86
C SER A 165 -11.75 6.78 16.01
N GLY A 166 -12.64 5.83 15.71
CA GLY A 166 -13.15 4.81 16.64
C GLY A 166 -12.73 3.39 16.26
N THR A 167 -13.73 2.51 16.09
CA THR A 167 -13.51 1.07 15.93
C THR A 167 -13.57 0.63 14.47
N VAL A 168 -12.61 -0.18 14.05
CA VAL A 168 -12.60 -0.93 12.80
C VAL A 168 -12.89 -2.39 13.11
N THR A 169 -14.05 -2.88 12.70
CA THR A 169 -14.48 -4.28 12.87
C THR A 169 -14.42 -5.01 11.54
N ILE A 170 -13.55 -6.01 11.43
CA ILE A 170 -13.35 -6.80 10.21
C ILE A 170 -13.75 -8.25 10.49
N THR A 171 -14.96 -8.61 10.03
CA THR A 171 -15.46 -10.00 10.05
C THR A 171 -15.47 -10.63 8.65
N GLY A 172 -15.49 -9.80 7.60
CA GLY A 172 -15.26 -10.19 6.21
C GLY A 172 -13.79 -10.07 5.79
N THR A 173 -13.53 -9.69 4.54
CA THR A 173 -12.18 -9.57 3.99
C THR A 173 -11.95 -8.19 3.38
N ILE A 174 -10.83 -7.57 3.70
CA ILE A 174 -10.30 -6.41 2.97
C ILE A 174 -9.22 -6.93 2.03
N GLN A 175 -9.29 -6.63 0.74
CA GLN A 175 -8.37 -7.22 -0.23
C GLN A 175 -7.82 -6.24 -1.26
N ALA A 176 -6.52 -6.30 -1.46
CA ALA A 176 -5.79 -5.69 -2.56
C ALA A 176 -4.98 -6.80 -3.26
N SER A 177 -5.62 -7.92 -3.60
CA SER A 177 -4.92 -9.04 -4.23
C SER A 177 -4.73 -8.83 -5.73
N GLY A 178 -3.69 -9.46 -6.27
CA GLY A 178 -3.52 -9.65 -7.70
C GLY A 178 -4.57 -10.60 -8.26
N VAL A 179 -4.55 -10.75 -9.58
CA VAL A 179 -5.39 -11.68 -10.32
C VAL A 179 -4.51 -12.69 -11.02
N SER A 180 -4.98 -13.94 -11.06
CA SER A 180 -4.29 -15.00 -11.75
C SER A 180 -4.43 -14.85 -13.27
N SER A 181 -3.43 -15.28 -14.03
CA SER A 181 -3.58 -15.42 -15.48
C SER A 181 -4.67 -16.46 -15.79
N SER A 182 -5.31 -16.39 -16.96
CA SER A 182 -6.36 -17.34 -17.34
C SER A 182 -6.19 -17.94 -18.73
N ASP A 183 -5.14 -17.55 -19.47
CA ASP A 183 -5.02 -17.90 -20.89
C ASP A 183 -3.80 -18.79 -21.22
N PRO A 184 -4.01 -20.07 -21.58
CA PRO A 184 -2.96 -21.00 -22.01
C PRO A 184 -2.57 -20.89 -23.50
N SER A 185 -3.18 -19.98 -24.29
CA SER A 185 -3.19 -20.05 -25.76
C SER A 185 -2.85 -18.74 -26.49
N GLY A 186 -1.90 -17.97 -25.96
CA GLY A 186 -1.46 -16.70 -26.56
C GLY A 186 -2.40 -15.56 -26.20
N GLY A 187 -2.14 -14.94 -25.05
CA GLY A 187 -3.02 -13.93 -24.49
C GLY A 187 -2.27 -12.83 -23.75
N THR A 188 -3.03 -11.89 -23.21
CA THR A 188 -2.50 -10.88 -22.31
C THR A 188 -2.16 -11.52 -20.96
N GLY A 189 -1.03 -11.16 -20.36
CA GLY A 189 -0.77 -11.49 -18.96
C GLY A 189 -1.87 -10.94 -18.05
N ALA A 190 -1.96 -11.42 -16.81
CA ALA A 190 -3.06 -11.07 -15.92
C ALA A 190 -3.14 -9.55 -15.70
N THR A 191 -4.33 -8.97 -15.83
CA THR A 191 -4.61 -7.54 -15.68
C THR A 191 -5.82 -7.28 -14.80
N GLY A 192 -5.89 -6.08 -14.22
CA GLY A 192 -7.05 -5.67 -13.43
C GLY A 192 -7.02 -6.24 -12.00
N GLY A 193 -5.84 -6.61 -11.53
CA GLY A 193 -5.56 -6.82 -10.11
C GLY A 193 -5.19 -5.52 -9.41
N ALA A 194 -4.95 -5.58 -8.11
CA ALA A 194 -4.56 -4.40 -7.35
C ALA A 194 -3.07 -4.02 -7.51
N GLY A 195 -2.19 -4.94 -7.92
CA GLY A 195 -0.78 -4.63 -8.18
C GLY A 195 -0.44 -4.60 -9.66
N PHE A 196 0.86 -4.66 -9.98
CA PHE A 196 1.34 -4.53 -11.34
C PHE A 196 0.95 -5.71 -12.23
N ASP A 197 0.59 -5.40 -13.48
CA ASP A 197 0.10 -6.39 -14.43
C ASP A 197 1.16 -7.45 -14.79
N GLY A 198 0.70 -8.68 -14.98
CA GLY A 198 1.54 -9.78 -15.45
C GLY A 198 1.98 -9.62 -16.91
N GLY A 199 3.12 -10.20 -17.24
CA GLY A 199 3.68 -10.26 -18.59
C GLY A 199 2.88 -11.20 -19.49
N SER A 200 2.74 -10.83 -20.76
CA SER A 200 2.02 -11.60 -21.77
C SER A 200 2.85 -12.78 -22.27
N ASN A 201 2.19 -13.92 -22.41
CA ASN A 201 2.69 -15.06 -23.14
C ASN A 201 2.63 -14.83 -24.65
N VAL A 202 3.39 -15.62 -25.38
CA VAL A 202 3.33 -15.68 -26.84
C VAL A 202 3.40 -17.14 -27.28
N VAL A 203 2.67 -17.51 -28.33
CA VAL A 203 2.66 -18.90 -28.85
C VAL A 203 3.95 -19.21 -29.62
N GLN A 204 4.51 -18.21 -30.31
CA GLN A 204 5.81 -18.27 -30.98
C GLN A 204 6.56 -16.96 -30.75
N GLY A 205 7.76 -17.05 -30.17
CA GLY A 205 8.59 -15.89 -29.86
C GLY A 205 8.83 -15.70 -28.37
N GLN A 206 9.52 -14.61 -28.07
CA GLN A 206 9.89 -14.23 -26.71
C GLN A 206 8.72 -13.55 -26.01
N ALA A 207 8.47 -13.96 -24.76
CA ALA A 207 7.40 -13.41 -23.95
C ALA A 207 7.78 -12.07 -23.32
N THR A 208 6.78 -11.35 -22.82
CA THR A 208 7.01 -10.02 -22.25
C THR A 208 7.27 -10.07 -20.75
N GLN A 209 8.08 -9.12 -20.29
CA GLN A 209 8.28 -8.85 -18.87
C GLN A 209 6.96 -8.38 -18.24
N GLY A 210 6.78 -8.68 -16.95
CA GLY A 210 5.73 -8.11 -16.12
C GLY A 210 5.93 -6.61 -15.90
N GLU A 211 4.86 -5.92 -15.55
CA GLU A 211 4.93 -4.54 -15.11
C GLU A 211 5.63 -4.49 -13.74
N GLY A 212 6.36 -3.40 -13.49
CA GLY A 212 7.02 -3.20 -12.22
C GLY A 212 7.44 -1.76 -12.01
N THR A 213 8.20 -1.54 -10.95
CA THR A 213 8.77 -0.24 -10.61
C THR A 213 9.60 0.38 -11.74
N GLY A 214 10.17 -0.44 -12.63
CA GLY A 214 10.96 0.01 -13.77
C GLY A 214 10.16 0.57 -14.95
N GLY A 215 8.83 0.36 -15.00
CA GLY A 215 8.02 0.80 -16.13
C GLY A 215 6.86 -0.13 -16.48
N PRO A 216 6.14 0.12 -17.58
CA PRO A 216 4.99 -0.69 -17.98
C PRO A 216 5.44 -2.09 -18.41
N ARG A 217 4.50 -3.04 -18.43
CA ARG A 217 4.69 -4.32 -19.12
C ARG A 217 4.75 -4.15 -20.65
N GLY A 218 5.02 -5.23 -21.37
CA GLY A 218 4.82 -5.31 -22.82
C GLY A 218 6.09 -5.36 -23.65
N THR A 219 7.27 -5.14 -23.04
CA THR A 219 8.56 -5.37 -23.69
C THR A 219 8.89 -6.86 -23.68
N ALA A 220 9.13 -7.44 -24.86
CA ALA A 220 9.69 -8.80 -24.98
C ALA A 220 11.13 -8.81 -24.47
N SER A 221 11.35 -9.35 -23.26
CA SER A 221 12.62 -9.22 -22.54
C SER A 221 12.75 -10.27 -21.46
N GLN A 222 13.96 -10.83 -21.30
CA GLN A 222 14.32 -11.71 -20.18
C GLN A 222 14.73 -10.90 -18.93
N VAL A 223 14.95 -9.61 -19.08
CA VAL A 223 15.41 -8.74 -18.00
C VAL A 223 14.21 -8.35 -17.13
N ALA A 224 14.44 -8.27 -15.82
CA ALA A 224 13.45 -7.79 -14.87
C ALA A 224 13.18 -6.28 -15.06
N ASN A 225 11.93 -5.89 -14.89
CA ASN A 225 11.43 -4.53 -14.98
C ASN A 225 11.35 -3.88 -13.58
N GLY A 226 12.49 -3.79 -12.91
CA GLY A 226 12.54 -3.51 -11.47
C GLY A 226 11.97 -4.69 -10.69
N ASN A 227 10.85 -4.50 -9.98
CA ASN A 227 10.16 -5.61 -9.30
C ASN A 227 9.27 -6.44 -10.23
N GLY A 228 9.01 -6.01 -11.46
CA GLY A 228 8.36 -6.85 -12.48
C GLY A 228 9.35 -7.87 -13.03
N ALA A 229 8.91 -9.10 -13.27
CA ALA A 229 9.82 -10.17 -13.68
C ALA A 229 10.00 -10.27 -15.20
N GLY A 230 11.14 -10.82 -15.64
CA GLY A 230 11.43 -11.05 -17.05
C GLY A 230 10.54 -12.15 -17.66
N GLY A 231 10.20 -11.98 -18.94
CA GLY A 231 9.50 -12.99 -19.73
C GLY A 231 10.42 -14.11 -20.22
N GLY A 232 9.84 -15.27 -20.49
CA GLY A 232 10.56 -16.41 -21.04
C GLY A 232 11.19 -16.11 -22.41
N ALA A 233 12.42 -16.57 -22.60
CA ALA A 233 13.13 -16.50 -23.88
C ALA A 233 12.60 -17.49 -24.92
N TYR A 234 12.79 -17.18 -26.20
CA TYR A 234 12.54 -18.11 -27.29
C TYR A 234 13.85 -18.56 -27.91
N GLY A 235 14.06 -19.87 -27.96
CA GLY A 235 15.20 -20.49 -28.61
C GLY A 235 14.80 -21.24 -29.89
N SER A 236 15.76 -21.70 -30.68
CA SER A 236 15.47 -22.54 -31.86
C SER A 236 15.12 -23.97 -31.43
N GLY A 237 13.94 -24.46 -31.82
CA GLY A 237 13.48 -25.84 -31.58
C GLY A 237 12.65 -26.01 -30.29
N ILE A 238 12.91 -27.07 -29.50
CA ILE A 238 12.18 -27.43 -28.25
C ILE A 238 12.71 -26.62 -27.04
N GLN A 239 13.25 -25.42 -27.26
CA GLN A 239 13.88 -24.63 -26.20
C GLN A 239 12.83 -23.81 -25.45
N ILE A 240 12.48 -24.29 -24.26
CA ILE A 240 11.41 -23.73 -23.41
C ILE A 240 12.04 -22.87 -22.32
N ALA A 241 11.49 -21.67 -22.11
CA ALA A 241 11.81 -20.84 -20.97
C ALA A 241 10.52 -20.25 -20.36
N SER A 242 10.42 -20.35 -19.05
CA SER A 242 9.31 -19.81 -18.29
C SER A 242 9.59 -18.35 -17.90
N GLY A 243 8.52 -17.59 -17.72
CA GLY A 243 8.60 -16.31 -17.04
C GLY A 243 9.00 -16.51 -15.57
N SER A 244 9.69 -15.53 -15.01
CA SER A 244 10.05 -15.54 -13.59
C SER A 244 8.96 -14.88 -12.73
N GLY A 245 9.03 -15.07 -11.41
CA GLY A 245 8.08 -14.50 -10.45
C GLY A 245 8.36 -13.03 -10.13
N GLY A 246 7.29 -12.26 -9.93
CA GLY A 246 7.34 -10.86 -9.54
C GLY A 246 7.87 -10.66 -8.12
N GLY A 247 8.46 -9.49 -7.87
CA GLY A 247 9.07 -9.13 -6.58
C GLY A 247 8.24 -8.13 -5.78
N ASN A 248 8.43 -8.18 -4.47
CA ASN A 248 8.10 -7.21 -3.42
C ASN A 248 8.59 -7.85 -2.14
N GLY A 249 9.10 -7.10 -1.15
CA GLY A 249 9.60 -7.66 0.11
C GLY A 249 10.91 -8.47 -0.01
N GLY A 250 10.95 -9.41 -0.95
CA GLY A 250 12.10 -10.14 -1.43
C GLY A 250 12.11 -10.26 -2.96
N VAL A 251 13.10 -10.99 -3.46
CA VAL A 251 13.25 -11.31 -4.90
C VAL A 251 12.29 -12.42 -5.27
N GLY A 252 11.65 -12.33 -6.43
CA GLY A 252 10.79 -13.41 -6.95
C GLY A 252 11.58 -14.69 -7.27
N GLY A 253 10.85 -15.79 -7.49
CA GLY A 253 11.43 -17.05 -7.93
C GLY A 253 11.89 -16.98 -9.38
N GLN A 254 13.03 -17.58 -9.69
CA GLN A 254 13.51 -17.69 -11.06
C GLN A 254 12.67 -18.69 -11.87
N GLY A 255 12.35 -18.32 -13.11
CA GLY A 255 11.68 -19.19 -14.08
C GLY A 255 12.57 -20.30 -14.59
N TYR A 256 11.98 -21.46 -14.87
CA TYR A 256 12.70 -22.58 -15.47
C TYR A 256 13.16 -22.23 -16.90
N ALA A 257 14.40 -22.58 -17.23
CA ALA A 257 14.88 -22.58 -18.60
C ALA A 257 15.69 -23.84 -18.87
N TYR A 258 15.49 -24.45 -20.03
CA TYR A 258 16.24 -25.65 -20.41
C TYR A 258 17.75 -25.38 -20.52
N PHE A 259 18.12 -24.19 -21.00
CA PHE A 259 19.49 -23.70 -21.02
C PHE A 259 19.61 -22.46 -20.12
N PRO A 260 20.69 -22.34 -19.32
CA PRO A 260 20.90 -21.17 -18.46
C PRO A 260 20.90 -19.82 -19.21
N SER A 261 21.33 -19.81 -20.47
CA SER A 261 21.33 -18.61 -21.32
C SER A 261 19.95 -18.09 -21.71
N LEU A 262 18.89 -18.86 -21.41
CA LEU A 262 17.49 -18.55 -21.69
C LEU A 262 16.70 -18.22 -20.42
N ALA A 263 17.38 -18.20 -19.26
CA ALA A 263 16.75 -17.94 -17.98
C ALA A 263 16.31 -16.47 -17.89
N SER A 264 15.04 -16.26 -17.57
CA SER A 264 14.53 -14.94 -17.25
C SER A 264 14.97 -14.51 -15.84
N ALA A 265 15.10 -13.20 -15.64
CA ALA A 265 15.45 -12.61 -14.35
C ALA A 265 14.19 -12.47 -13.47
N PRO A 266 14.25 -12.87 -12.19
CA PRO A 266 13.16 -12.62 -11.25
C PRO A 266 13.00 -11.14 -10.94
N GLY A 267 11.77 -10.75 -10.56
CA GLY A 267 11.49 -9.41 -10.08
C GLY A 267 12.29 -9.10 -8.81
N ALA A 268 12.92 -7.93 -8.78
CA ALA A 268 13.72 -7.49 -7.63
C ALA A 268 12.85 -7.23 -6.39
N ALA A 269 13.48 -7.29 -5.21
CA ALA A 269 12.85 -6.83 -3.98
C ALA A 269 12.50 -5.33 -4.07
N SER A 270 11.37 -4.96 -3.48
CA SER A 270 10.90 -3.57 -3.39
C SER A 270 10.29 -3.32 -2.01
N GLY A 271 10.18 -2.03 -1.66
CA GLY A 271 9.68 -1.58 -0.36
C GLY A 271 10.57 -1.92 0.84
N THR A 272 10.34 -1.22 1.94
CA THR A 272 11.06 -1.40 3.20
C THR A 272 10.20 -2.14 4.22
N SER A 273 10.82 -2.79 5.21
CA SER A 273 10.08 -3.55 6.24
C SER A 273 9.30 -2.65 7.20
N ASP A 274 9.68 -1.39 7.34
CA ASP A 274 8.95 -0.38 8.11
C ASP A 274 7.87 0.32 7.28
N LEU A 275 7.75 0.00 5.99
CA LEU A 275 6.85 0.64 5.03
C LEU A 275 7.02 2.16 4.91
N THR A 276 8.19 2.72 5.25
CA THR A 276 8.56 4.08 4.82
C THR A 276 8.65 4.19 3.30
N THR A 277 8.90 3.07 2.62
CA THR A 277 8.65 2.87 1.18
C THR A 277 7.67 1.72 1.00
N MET A 278 6.48 1.98 0.43
CA MET A 278 5.44 0.99 0.17
C MET A 278 5.33 0.75 -1.33
N SER A 279 5.57 -0.48 -1.81
CA SER A 279 5.45 -0.79 -3.24
C SER A 279 4.24 -1.68 -3.53
N LEU A 280 3.69 -1.57 -4.73
CA LEU A 280 2.83 -2.63 -5.26
C LEU A 280 3.68 -3.86 -5.59
N GLY A 281 3.08 -5.04 -5.52
CA GLY A 281 3.64 -6.29 -6.00
C GLY A 281 3.95 -6.22 -7.49
N GLY A 282 5.12 -6.73 -7.88
CA GLY A 282 5.53 -6.85 -9.27
C GLY A 282 4.73 -7.90 -10.04
N GLY A 283 4.48 -7.66 -11.32
CA GLY A 283 3.89 -8.66 -12.21
C GLY A 283 4.88 -9.79 -12.50
N GLY A 284 4.38 -11.03 -12.56
CA GLY A 284 5.16 -12.16 -13.06
C GLY A 284 5.42 -12.05 -14.56
N GLY A 285 6.49 -12.67 -15.06
CA GLY A 285 6.81 -12.69 -16.49
C GLY A 285 5.92 -13.67 -17.27
N GLY A 286 5.71 -13.42 -18.56
CA GLY A 286 4.99 -14.36 -19.43
C GLY A 286 5.85 -15.57 -19.83
N GLY A 287 5.22 -16.71 -20.14
CA GLY A 287 5.88 -17.88 -20.73
C GLY A 287 6.09 -17.75 -22.23
N SER A 288 7.24 -18.22 -22.74
CA SER A 288 7.62 -18.13 -24.16
C SER A 288 6.83 -19.08 -25.08
N GLY A 289 7.13 -19.06 -26.38
CA GLY A 289 6.57 -20.04 -27.31
C GLY A 289 6.96 -21.49 -26.98
N SER A 290 6.04 -22.42 -27.28
CA SER A 290 6.11 -23.81 -26.86
C SER A 290 5.76 -24.71 -28.05
N ALA A 291 6.46 -25.84 -28.22
CA ALA A 291 6.28 -26.71 -29.40
C ALA A 291 4.87 -27.33 -29.47
N ASP A 292 4.18 -27.41 -28.32
CA ASP A 292 2.81 -27.93 -28.21
C ASP A 292 1.76 -26.81 -28.29
N GLY A 293 2.16 -25.55 -28.54
CA GLY A 293 1.29 -24.39 -28.68
C GLY A 293 0.65 -23.88 -27.38
N MET A 294 1.05 -24.41 -26.22
CA MET A 294 0.53 -24.00 -24.91
C MET A 294 1.54 -23.13 -24.15
N SER A 295 1.15 -21.89 -23.87
CA SER A 295 1.96 -20.90 -23.14
C SER A 295 1.09 -20.09 -22.20
N TYR A 296 1.56 -19.73 -21.00
CA TYR A 296 0.74 -19.03 -19.98
C TYR A 296 1.30 -17.66 -19.62
N GLY A 297 0.41 -16.68 -19.43
CA GLY A 297 0.78 -15.35 -18.96
C GLY A 297 1.24 -15.35 -17.49
N GLY A 298 1.94 -14.29 -17.10
CA GLY A 298 2.28 -14.06 -15.70
C GLY A 298 1.05 -13.63 -14.88
N GLY A 299 1.04 -13.97 -13.60
CA GLY A 299 0.08 -13.43 -12.64
C GLY A 299 0.40 -11.97 -12.29
N SER A 300 -0.62 -11.18 -11.93
CA SER A 300 -0.40 -9.79 -11.52
C SER A 300 0.00 -9.72 -10.05
N GLY A 301 0.77 -8.70 -9.67
CA GLY A 301 1.09 -8.46 -8.28
C GLY A 301 -0.10 -7.98 -7.46
N ALA A 302 0.07 -7.91 -6.14
CA ALA A 302 -0.90 -7.33 -5.22
C ALA A 302 -0.69 -5.83 -4.96
N GLY A 303 -1.72 -5.17 -4.47
CA GLY A 303 -1.72 -3.74 -4.18
C GLY A 303 -1.30 -3.37 -2.76
N MET A 304 -1.73 -2.19 -2.34
CA MET A 304 -1.48 -1.61 -1.01
C MET A 304 -2.75 -1.54 -0.19
N VAL A 305 -2.62 -1.85 1.11
CA VAL A 305 -3.67 -1.64 2.11
C VAL A 305 -3.10 -0.78 3.24
N VAL A 306 -3.77 0.33 3.55
CA VAL A 306 -3.46 1.21 4.69
C VAL A 306 -4.71 1.34 5.55
N ILE A 307 -4.68 0.74 6.74
CA ILE A 307 -5.77 0.84 7.70
C ILE A 307 -5.24 1.50 8.95
N VAL A 308 -5.85 2.61 9.31
CA VAL A 308 -5.55 3.30 10.55
C VAL A 308 -6.82 3.38 11.37
N GLY A 309 -6.79 2.91 12.62
CA GLY A 309 -7.97 3.00 13.47
C GLY A 309 -7.64 2.89 14.96
N THR A 310 -8.33 3.67 15.80
CA THR A 310 -8.05 3.68 17.25
C THR A 310 -8.15 2.27 17.85
N THR A 311 -9.24 1.55 17.55
CA THR A 311 -9.38 0.13 17.91
C THR A 311 -9.59 -0.72 16.68
N ILE A 312 -8.84 -1.81 16.53
CA ILE A 312 -9.03 -2.79 15.45
C ILE A 312 -9.41 -4.15 16.04
N ALA A 313 -10.60 -4.63 15.70
CA ALA A 313 -11.09 -5.95 16.06
C ALA A 313 -11.28 -6.79 14.79
N MET A 314 -10.53 -7.89 14.68
CA MET A 314 -10.48 -8.68 13.45
C MET A 314 -10.67 -10.17 13.72
N THR A 315 -11.72 -10.74 13.13
CA THR A 315 -11.93 -12.20 13.00
C THR A 315 -11.94 -12.65 11.54
N GLY A 316 -12.17 -11.72 10.61
CA GLY A 316 -11.98 -11.87 9.18
C GLY A 316 -10.53 -11.65 8.76
N GLY A 317 -10.27 -11.17 7.54
CA GLY A 317 -8.90 -11.07 7.00
C GLY A 317 -8.57 -9.81 6.21
N ILE A 318 -7.27 -9.58 6.02
CA ILE A 318 -6.69 -8.61 5.10
C ILE A 318 -5.76 -9.37 4.15
N ALA A 319 -6.00 -9.27 2.84
CA ALA A 319 -5.25 -10.01 1.83
C ALA A 319 -4.68 -9.11 0.73
N ALA A 320 -3.36 -9.15 0.55
CA ALA A 320 -2.65 -8.53 -0.55
C ALA A 320 -1.76 -9.60 -1.22
N ASN A 321 -2.39 -10.65 -1.74
CA ASN A 321 -1.69 -11.79 -2.33
C ASN A 321 -1.45 -11.59 -3.82
N GLY A 322 -0.28 -11.96 -4.31
CA GLY A 322 -0.01 -11.99 -5.75
C GLY A 322 -0.87 -13.03 -6.47
N GLY A 323 -1.17 -12.76 -7.74
CA GLY A 323 -1.92 -13.68 -8.60
C GLY A 323 -1.04 -14.81 -9.15
N ASP A 324 -1.64 -15.97 -9.41
CA ASP A 324 -0.95 -17.13 -9.96
C ASP A 324 -0.75 -17.02 -11.48
N ASN A 325 0.11 -17.85 -12.05
CA ASN A 325 0.30 -17.98 -13.49
C ASN A 325 -0.84 -18.71 -14.26
N GLY A 326 -2.01 -18.88 -13.64
CA GLY A 326 -3.20 -19.46 -14.28
C GLY A 326 -3.36 -20.96 -14.20
N GLY A 327 -2.89 -21.58 -13.11
CA GLY A 327 -3.17 -23.00 -12.81
C GLY A 327 -2.41 -23.98 -13.71
N ALA A 328 -1.26 -23.56 -14.24
CA ALA A 328 -0.46 -24.40 -15.10
C ALA A 328 -0.01 -25.70 -14.40
N PRO A 329 -0.07 -26.86 -15.08
CA PRO A 329 0.39 -28.12 -14.51
C PRO A 329 1.91 -28.09 -14.30
N THR A 330 2.37 -28.85 -13.31
CA THR A 330 3.81 -29.09 -13.08
C THR A 330 4.51 -29.53 -14.37
N ILE A 331 5.61 -28.86 -14.74
CA ILE A 331 6.44 -29.21 -15.91
C ILE A 331 7.29 -30.43 -15.54
N CYS A 332 7.21 -31.50 -16.33
CA CYS A 332 8.09 -32.66 -16.21
C CYS A 332 9.16 -32.63 -17.32
N PRO A 333 10.27 -33.39 -17.23
CA PRO A 333 11.47 -33.25 -18.08
C PRO A 333 11.29 -33.39 -19.60
N ASN A 334 10.07 -33.61 -20.09
CA ASN A 334 9.73 -33.80 -21.50
C ASN A 334 8.44 -33.06 -21.93
N SER A 335 7.87 -32.20 -21.08
CA SER A 335 6.71 -31.38 -21.47
C SER A 335 7.14 -30.11 -22.17
N SER A 336 6.60 -29.82 -23.35
CA SER A 336 6.97 -28.65 -24.15
C SER A 336 6.37 -27.32 -23.67
N LYS A 337 5.79 -27.25 -22.46
CA LYS A 337 4.96 -26.13 -21.98
C LYS A 337 5.81 -24.99 -21.38
N ALA A 338 5.59 -23.77 -21.85
CA ALA A 338 6.24 -22.57 -21.33
C ALA A 338 5.28 -21.80 -20.42
N LEU A 339 5.64 -21.64 -19.15
CA LEU A 339 4.71 -21.13 -18.14
C LEU A 339 5.08 -19.71 -17.71
N GLY A 340 4.08 -18.95 -17.26
CA GLY A 340 4.30 -17.64 -16.64
C GLY A 340 4.79 -17.77 -15.19
N GLY A 341 5.28 -16.67 -14.64
CA GLY A 341 5.57 -16.55 -13.21
C GLY A 341 4.39 -16.02 -12.40
N GLY A 342 4.41 -16.26 -11.09
CA GLY A 342 3.45 -15.68 -10.16
C GLY A 342 3.74 -14.20 -9.87
N GLY A 343 2.71 -13.42 -9.54
CA GLY A 343 2.86 -12.02 -9.13
C GLY A 343 3.36 -11.89 -7.69
N GLY A 344 4.05 -10.80 -7.36
CA GLY A 344 4.51 -10.53 -6.00
C GLY A 344 3.37 -10.14 -5.06
N GLY A 345 3.52 -10.45 -3.76
CA GLY A 345 2.63 -9.97 -2.70
C GLY A 345 2.66 -8.44 -2.55
N GLY A 346 1.67 -7.87 -1.87
CA GLY A 346 1.48 -6.44 -1.72
C GLY A 346 2.07 -5.85 -0.44
N SER A 347 1.71 -4.60 -0.13
CA SER A 347 2.16 -3.92 1.10
C SER A 347 0.96 -3.62 2.01
N ILE A 348 1.00 -4.07 3.26
CA ILE A 348 -0.09 -3.91 4.23
C ILE A 348 0.42 -3.15 5.46
N LEU A 349 -0.13 -1.96 5.71
CA LEU A 349 0.06 -1.18 6.92
C LEU A 349 -1.21 -1.22 7.77
N VAL A 350 -1.07 -1.68 9.02
CA VAL A 350 -2.10 -1.58 10.05
C VAL A 350 -1.56 -0.71 11.19
N ARG A 351 -2.19 0.43 11.44
CA ARG A 351 -1.83 1.33 12.54
C ARG A 351 -2.99 1.48 13.51
N THR A 352 -2.73 1.35 14.80
CA THR A 352 -3.79 1.32 15.81
C THR A 352 -3.35 1.79 17.19
N GLN A 353 -4.31 2.10 18.08
CA GLN A 353 -4.00 2.20 19.51
C GLN A 353 -4.04 0.83 20.17
N ASN A 354 -5.11 0.09 19.91
CA ASN A 354 -5.36 -1.25 20.44
C ASN A 354 -5.85 -2.18 19.34
N ALA A 355 -5.25 -3.36 19.19
CA ALA A 355 -5.77 -4.37 18.26
C ALA A 355 -5.93 -5.75 18.87
N THR A 356 -7.00 -6.42 18.45
CA THR A 356 -7.16 -7.88 18.55
C THR A 356 -7.16 -8.42 17.12
N LEU A 357 -6.02 -8.97 16.72
CA LEU A 357 -5.80 -9.52 15.39
C LEU A 357 -6.07 -11.03 15.41
N GLY A 358 -6.83 -11.53 14.45
CA GLY A 358 -7.02 -12.98 14.30
C GLY A 358 -5.71 -13.71 13.95
N THR A 359 -5.70 -15.03 14.13
CA THR A 359 -4.58 -15.88 13.71
C THR A 359 -4.64 -16.16 12.21
N GLY A 360 -3.57 -15.88 11.45
CA GLY A 360 -3.52 -16.16 10.01
C GLY A 360 -4.35 -15.21 9.15
N THR A 361 -4.70 -14.03 9.68
CA THR A 361 -5.69 -13.16 9.05
C THR A 361 -5.10 -12.07 8.18
N ILE A 362 -3.81 -11.76 8.30
CA ILE A 362 -3.15 -10.75 7.46
C ILE A 362 -2.14 -11.46 6.56
N ILE A 363 -2.41 -11.47 5.26
CA ILE A 363 -1.66 -12.27 4.29
C ILE A 363 -1.23 -11.39 3.12
N ALA A 364 0.06 -11.43 2.79
CA ALA A 364 0.65 -10.78 1.63
C ALA A 364 1.64 -11.74 0.95
N VAL A 365 1.20 -12.93 0.57
CA VAL A 365 2.06 -13.93 -0.06
C VAL A 365 2.20 -13.67 -1.57
N GLY A 366 3.26 -14.19 -2.17
CA GLY A 366 3.39 -14.20 -3.62
C GLY A 366 2.47 -15.24 -4.27
N GLY A 367 2.08 -14.98 -5.51
CA GLY A 367 1.34 -15.92 -6.33
C GLY A 367 2.21 -17.10 -6.76
N SER A 368 1.57 -18.22 -7.05
CA SER A 368 2.21 -19.45 -7.48
C SER A 368 2.75 -19.33 -8.90
N GLY A 369 3.99 -19.79 -9.08
CA GLY A 369 4.64 -19.90 -10.38
C GLY A 369 4.71 -21.32 -10.91
N ALA A 370 5.31 -21.42 -12.09
CA ALA A 370 5.60 -22.66 -12.80
C ALA A 370 6.51 -23.59 -11.99
N SER A 371 6.00 -24.70 -11.46
CA SER A 371 6.82 -25.70 -10.74
C SER A 371 7.29 -26.85 -11.65
N ARG A 372 8.48 -27.42 -11.39
CA ARG A 372 8.98 -28.63 -12.08
C ARG A 372 8.77 -29.87 -11.22
N CYS A 373 8.61 -31.04 -11.84
CA CYS A 373 8.51 -32.32 -11.12
C CYS A 373 9.78 -32.55 -10.29
N GLY A 374 9.66 -32.47 -8.96
CA GLY A 374 10.79 -32.59 -8.02
C GLY A 374 11.38 -31.26 -7.54
N ASP A 375 11.03 -30.12 -8.18
CA ASP A 375 11.44 -28.77 -7.77
C ASP A 375 10.19 -27.97 -7.37
N ALA A 376 9.97 -27.80 -6.06
CA ALA A 376 8.89 -26.95 -5.56
C ALA A 376 9.22 -25.46 -5.81
N GLY A 377 8.27 -24.70 -6.39
CA GLY A 377 8.26 -23.23 -6.30
C GLY A 377 9.14 -22.46 -7.28
N SER A 378 9.54 -23.03 -8.43
CA SER A 378 10.15 -22.21 -9.48
C SER A 378 9.16 -21.14 -9.98
N ALA A 379 9.65 -19.94 -10.26
CA ALA A 379 8.86 -18.79 -10.72
C ALA A 379 7.77 -18.22 -9.77
N SER A 380 7.68 -18.61 -8.50
CA SER A 380 6.70 -18.00 -7.58
C SER A 380 6.98 -16.53 -7.34
N GLY A 381 5.94 -15.73 -7.13
CA GLY A 381 6.10 -14.36 -6.68
C GLY A 381 6.73 -14.30 -5.28
N ALA A 382 7.41 -13.20 -4.98
CA ALA A 382 7.91 -12.95 -3.64
C ALA A 382 6.77 -12.57 -2.68
N VAL A 383 6.96 -12.88 -1.39
CA VAL A 383 6.09 -12.40 -0.31
C VAL A 383 6.24 -10.89 -0.14
N GLY A 384 5.13 -10.19 0.07
CA GLY A 384 5.07 -8.75 0.25
C GLY A 384 5.58 -8.26 1.60
N ARG A 385 5.08 -7.11 2.04
CA ARG A 385 5.48 -6.46 3.29
C ARG A 385 4.26 -6.26 4.17
N ILE A 386 4.37 -6.66 5.44
CA ILE A 386 3.33 -6.42 6.45
C ILE A 386 3.95 -5.64 7.59
N ARG A 387 3.29 -4.55 7.99
CA ARG A 387 3.69 -3.69 9.11
C ARG A 387 2.50 -3.46 10.03
N VAL A 388 2.72 -3.68 11.32
CA VAL A 388 1.76 -3.34 12.36
C VAL A 388 2.38 -2.36 13.33
N GLU A 389 1.71 -1.23 13.52
CA GLU A 389 2.09 -0.19 14.45
C GLU A 389 1.01 -0.02 15.51
N TYR A 390 1.42 0.03 16.77
CA TYR A 390 0.49 0.14 17.88
C TYR A 390 0.95 1.09 18.97
N CYS A 391 0.04 1.68 19.72
CA CYS A 391 0.41 2.55 20.85
C CYS A 391 0.43 1.79 22.18
N THR A 392 -0.63 1.03 22.45
CA THR A 392 -0.94 0.53 23.79
C THR A 392 -0.86 -0.98 23.83
N SER A 393 -1.63 -1.67 22.98
CA SER A 393 -1.62 -3.14 22.99
C SER A 393 -1.99 -3.77 21.64
N ILE A 394 -1.40 -4.93 21.37
CA ILE A 394 -1.85 -5.83 20.32
C ILE A 394 -1.93 -7.24 20.89
N SER A 395 -2.92 -8.02 20.45
CA SER A 395 -3.10 -9.42 20.83
C SER A 395 -3.53 -10.26 19.62
N GLY A 396 -3.23 -11.57 19.67
CA GLY A 396 -3.38 -12.49 18.52
C GLY A 396 -2.32 -12.26 17.42
N GLY A 397 -2.64 -12.62 16.16
CA GLY A 397 -1.87 -12.18 14.98
C GLY A 397 -0.73 -13.07 14.47
N PHE A 398 -1.04 -14.13 13.72
CA PHE A 398 -0.07 -14.69 12.76
C PHE A 398 -0.31 -14.01 11.41
N ALA A 399 0.69 -13.27 10.92
CA ALA A 399 0.71 -12.72 9.56
C ALA A 399 1.64 -13.57 8.68
N ASP A 400 1.34 -13.66 7.39
CA ASP A 400 2.19 -14.33 6.42
C ASP A 400 2.46 -13.42 5.21
N PRO A 401 3.69 -12.91 5.03
CA PRO A 401 4.89 -13.17 5.83
C PRO A 401 4.83 -12.53 7.24
N PRO A 402 5.75 -12.87 8.16
CA PRO A 402 5.80 -12.25 9.49
C PRO A 402 5.81 -10.73 9.42
N ALA A 403 4.92 -10.09 10.17
CA ALA A 403 4.81 -8.65 10.21
C ALA A 403 6.01 -8.02 10.91
N SER A 404 6.49 -6.90 10.37
CA SER A 404 7.32 -5.95 11.11
C SER A 404 6.44 -5.27 12.15
N ILE A 405 6.83 -5.30 13.42
CA ILE A 405 6.03 -4.76 14.53
C ILE A 405 6.76 -3.56 15.14
N ALA A 406 6.05 -2.48 15.45
CA ALA A 406 6.56 -1.46 16.36
C ALA A 406 5.48 -0.87 17.24
N GLN A 407 5.90 -0.55 18.46
CA GLN A 407 5.15 0.34 19.32
C GLN A 407 5.52 1.79 18.98
N ILE A 408 4.53 2.65 18.78
CA ILE A 408 4.69 4.07 18.45
C ILE A 408 4.04 4.96 19.52
N SER A 409 4.39 6.25 19.55
CA SER A 409 3.77 7.23 20.44
C SER A 409 2.59 7.89 19.74
N CYS A 410 1.42 7.93 20.37
CA CYS A 410 0.18 8.38 19.74
C CYS A 410 -0.34 9.72 20.28
N GLY A 411 0.55 10.49 20.90
CA GLY A 411 0.19 11.69 21.66
C GLY A 411 -0.53 11.34 22.97
N PRO A 412 -0.66 12.30 23.90
CA PRO A 412 -1.49 12.11 25.07
C PRO A 412 -2.95 11.96 24.65
N THR A 413 -3.65 10.96 25.20
CA THR A 413 -5.12 10.91 25.17
C THR A 413 -5.63 12.27 25.66
N PRO A 414 -6.54 12.97 24.95
CA PRO A 414 -7.09 14.21 25.46
C PRO A 414 -7.71 13.92 26.83
N THR A 415 -7.13 14.51 27.87
CA THR A 415 -7.72 14.46 29.20
C THR A 415 -9.12 15.06 29.06
N PRO A 416 -10.20 14.34 29.43
CA PRO A 416 -11.53 14.91 29.38
C PRO A 416 -11.49 16.20 30.18
N THR A 417 -11.75 17.33 29.51
CA THR A 417 -11.89 18.60 30.21
C THR A 417 -13.08 18.41 31.14
N PRO A 418 -12.90 18.46 32.47
CA PRO A 418 -14.03 18.32 33.37
C PRO A 418 -15.06 19.38 32.96
N PRO A 419 -16.36 19.04 32.90
CA PRO A 419 -17.38 20.04 32.65
C PRO A 419 -17.14 21.20 33.62
N PRO A 420 -17.27 22.47 33.17
CA PRO A 420 -17.01 23.61 34.02
C PRO A 420 -17.75 23.38 35.33
N SER A 421 -17.01 23.30 36.43
CA SER A 421 -17.63 23.24 37.75
C SER A 421 -18.53 24.45 37.82
N VAL A 422 -19.84 24.23 37.99
CA VAL A 422 -20.77 25.30 38.33
C VAL A 422 -20.29 25.78 39.71
N GLY A 423 -19.37 26.73 39.70
CA GLY A 423 -18.88 27.41 40.88
C GLY A 423 -20.09 28.03 41.54
N GLY A 424 -20.28 27.70 42.81
CA GLY A 424 -21.43 28.10 43.59
C GLY A 424 -21.74 29.58 43.39
N ILE A 425 -23.01 29.85 43.12
CA ILE A 425 -23.59 31.15 43.35
C ILE A 425 -23.18 31.59 44.77
N ALA A 426 -22.39 32.65 44.85
CA ALA A 426 -22.12 33.30 46.11
C ALA A 426 -23.47 33.71 46.71
N GLU A 427 -23.77 33.21 47.90
CA GLU A 427 -24.89 33.66 48.70
C GLU A 427 -24.71 35.16 48.95
N GLN A 428 -25.54 35.95 48.30
CA GLN A 428 -25.63 37.39 48.50
C GLN A 428 -26.04 37.63 49.96
N PRO A 429 -25.33 38.47 50.74
CA PRO A 429 -25.75 38.76 52.10
C PRO A 429 -27.10 39.48 52.08
N ASP A 430 -28.06 38.91 52.81
CA ASP A 430 -29.38 39.49 53.03
C ASP A 430 -29.23 40.83 53.78
N VAL A 431 -29.53 41.93 53.08
CA VAL A 431 -29.60 43.27 53.66
C VAL A 431 -31.06 43.64 53.85
N THR A 432 -31.70 43.09 54.88
CA THR A 432 -33.01 43.57 55.34
C THR A 432 -33.11 43.59 56.86
N ALA A 433 -32.54 44.62 57.50
CA ALA A 433 -32.95 45.05 58.84
C ALA A 433 -33.55 46.46 58.74
N VAL A 434 -34.87 46.50 58.87
CA VAL A 434 -35.76 47.67 58.90
C VAL A 434 -35.50 48.51 60.15
N PRO A 435 -35.45 49.86 60.07
CA PRO A 435 -35.38 50.70 61.27
C PRO A 435 -36.74 50.74 61.99
N ALA A 436 -36.73 50.42 63.28
CA ALA A 436 -37.90 50.52 64.15
C ALA A 436 -38.29 51.99 64.38
N ALA A 437 -39.51 52.35 63.94
CA ALA A 437 -40.14 53.61 64.25
C ALA A 437 -40.70 53.63 65.67
N ALA A 438 -40.67 54.83 66.24
CA ALA A 438 -40.96 55.21 67.62
C ALA A 438 -42.32 54.75 68.16
N ALA A 439 -42.31 54.35 69.43
CA ALA A 439 -43.49 54.31 70.29
C ALA A 439 -43.49 55.54 71.20
N SER A 440 -44.53 56.36 71.08
CA SER A 440 -44.86 57.46 71.98
C SER A 440 -45.75 56.98 73.12
N SER A 441 -45.38 57.26 74.38
CA SER A 441 -46.34 57.46 75.48
C SER A 441 -45.64 58.07 76.70
N GLY A 442 -46.18 59.18 77.22
CA GLY A 442 -45.84 59.73 78.53
C GLY A 442 -45.26 61.13 78.49
#